data_AF-A0A1B1YI18-F1
#
_entry.id   AF-A0A1B1YI18-F1
#
_cell.length_a   1.000
_cell.length_b   1.000
_cell.length_c   1.000
_cell.angle_alpha   90.00
_cell.angle_beta   90.00
_cell.angle_gamma   90.00
#
_symmetry.space_group_name_H-M   'P 1'
#
loop_
_entity.id
_entity.type
_entity.pdbx_description
1 polymer ?
#
loop_
_entity_poly.entity_id
_entity_poly.type
_entity_poly.pdbx_seq_one_letter_code
_entity_poly.pdbx_strand_id
1 'polypeptide(L)'
;MTKKILIVTSLIYVACLLQSTVLGYIEIHGIRPNLLLIVAVSVALLRNDLESAFTGLALGLGMDILVGRAVGWYGLGFFLANFIIARINPKLYKENPLIPVFFAFTSTLAIETLYYLITFFLKGYEDFLFVVTKLILPECLYNAVLSYPVFKLVSLVYRKIDKYSLIRT
;
A
#
# COMPACT_ATOMS: atom_id res chain seq x y z
N MET A 1 17.53 9.23 15.58
CA MET A 1 16.29 9.65 14.91
C MET A 1 16.50 9.97 13.43
N THR A 2 17.44 10.83 13.04
CA THR A 2 17.67 11.27 11.64
C THR A 2 17.89 10.13 10.62
N LYS A 3 18.67 9.09 10.98
CA LYS A 3 18.92 7.94 10.08
C LYS A 3 17.67 7.09 9.80
N LYS A 4 16.76 6.94 10.78
CA LYS A 4 15.52 6.18 10.62
C LYS A 4 14.58 6.87 9.62
N ILE A 5 14.43 8.19 9.77
CA ILE A 5 13.63 9.03 8.88
C ILE A 5 14.20 8.94 7.45
N LEU A 6 15.52 9.10 7.29
CA LEU A 6 16.18 9.01 5.98
C LEU A 6 15.92 7.67 5.28
N ILE A 7 15.96 6.54 6.00
CA ILE A 7 15.72 5.22 5.40
C ILE A 7 14.25 5.04 5.02
N VAL A 8 13.31 5.48 5.84
CA VAL A 8 11.87 5.41 5.51
C VAL A 8 11.55 6.31 4.31
N THR A 9 12.08 7.54 4.27
CA THR A 9 11.92 8.43 3.12
C THR A 9 12.54 7.82 1.86
N SER A 10 13.72 7.20 1.97
CA SER A 10 14.34 6.49 0.85
C SER A 10 13.49 5.30 0.38
N LEU A 11 12.89 4.53 1.29
CA LEU A 11 11.97 3.44 0.95
C LEU A 11 10.76 3.96 0.18
N ILE A 12 10.14 5.05 0.63
CA ILE A 12 9.00 5.70 -0.05
C ILE A 12 9.43 6.14 -1.46
N TYR A 13 10.58 6.82 -1.57
CA TYR A 13 11.08 7.32 -2.84
C TYR A 13 11.35 6.19 -3.84
N VAL A 14 12.02 5.12 -3.40
CA VAL A 14 12.28 3.94 -4.23
C VAL A 14 10.97 3.24 -4.62
N ALA A 15 10.00 3.13 -3.71
CA ALA A 15 8.70 2.54 -4.02
C ALA A 15 7.95 3.36 -5.08
N CYS A 16 7.98 4.70 -4.99
CA CYS A 16 7.40 5.57 -6.02
C CYS A 16 8.11 5.43 -7.37
N LEU A 17 9.44 5.34 -7.38
CA LEU A 17 10.20 5.10 -8.61
C LEU A 17 9.88 3.74 -9.24
N LEU A 18 9.77 2.68 -8.44
CA LEU A 18 9.40 1.35 -8.93
C LEU A 18 7.96 1.32 -9.45
N GLN A 19 7.03 2.03 -8.79
CA GLN A 19 5.66 2.19 -9.25
C GLN A 19 5.60 2.91 -10.61
N SER A 20 6.37 3.97 -10.79
CA SER A 20 6.34 4.77 -12.04
C SER A 20 7.11 4.12 -13.19
N THR A 21 8.21 3.40 -12.89
CA THR A 21 9.04 2.74 -13.90
C THR A 21 8.55 1.32 -14.16
N VAL A 22 8.86 0.37 -13.29
CA VAL A 22 8.63 -1.07 -13.49
C VAL A 22 7.15 -1.37 -13.73
N LEU A 23 6.25 -0.80 -12.93
CA LEU A 23 4.81 -1.04 -13.04
C LEU A 23 4.11 -0.16 -14.08
N GLY A 24 4.78 0.89 -14.57
CA GLY A 24 4.35 1.59 -15.78
C GLY A 24 4.43 0.71 -17.04
N TYR A 25 5.31 -0.29 -17.05
CA TYR A 25 5.48 -1.24 -18.17
C TYR A 25 4.76 -2.59 -17.95
N ILE A 26 4.47 -2.97 -16.69
CA ILE A 26 3.72 -4.19 -16.36
C ILE A 26 2.22 -3.85 -16.30
N GLU A 27 1.66 -3.52 -17.46
CA GLU A 27 0.22 -3.44 -17.64
C GLU A 27 -0.27 -4.79 -18.18
N ILE A 28 -0.64 -5.69 -17.29
CA ILE A 28 -1.15 -7.00 -17.68
C ILE A 28 -2.66 -6.83 -17.90
N HIS A 29 -3.10 -6.92 -19.16
CA HIS A 29 -4.51 -6.79 -19.56
C HIS A 29 -5.18 -5.44 -19.21
N GLY A 30 -4.42 -4.34 -19.16
CA GLY A 30 -4.97 -3.03 -18.80
C GLY A 30 -5.05 -2.75 -17.30
N ILE A 31 -4.56 -3.67 -16.47
CA ILE A 31 -4.66 -3.61 -15.00
C ILE A 31 -3.25 -3.47 -14.42
N ARG A 32 -3.06 -2.44 -13.59
CA ARG A 32 -1.76 -2.09 -13.01
C ARG A 32 -1.77 -2.39 -11.51
N PRO A 33 -0.86 -3.25 -11.01
CA PRO A 33 -0.73 -3.48 -9.58
C PRO A 33 -0.32 -2.21 -8.83
N ASN A 34 -0.72 -2.13 -7.56
CA ASN A 34 -0.42 -1.00 -6.68
C ASN A 34 0.65 -1.39 -5.65
N LEU A 35 1.92 -1.22 -6.00
CA LEU A 35 3.05 -1.51 -5.12
C LEU A 35 3.08 -0.60 -3.90
N LEU A 36 2.67 0.66 -4.05
CA LEU A 36 2.63 1.63 -2.95
C LEU A 36 1.66 1.17 -1.85
N LEU A 37 0.50 0.64 -2.24
CA LEU A 37 -0.46 0.05 -1.29
C LEU A 37 0.16 -1.13 -0.56
N ILE A 38 0.81 -2.04 -1.30
CA ILE A 38 1.43 -3.24 -0.73
C ILE A 38 2.53 -2.87 0.27
N VAL A 39 3.38 -1.89 -0.08
CA VAL A 39 4.43 -1.38 0.81
C VAL A 39 3.81 -0.76 2.05
N ALA A 40 2.76 0.06 1.90
CA ALA A 40 2.07 0.68 3.02
C ALA A 40 1.52 -0.40 3.98
N VAL A 41 0.73 -1.35 3.49
CA VAL A 41 0.20 -2.47 4.28
C VAL A 41 1.32 -3.25 4.98
N SER A 42 2.45 -3.46 4.29
CA SER A 42 3.61 -4.12 4.89
C SER A 42 4.21 -3.34 6.05
N VAL A 43 4.31 -2.01 5.94
CA VAL A 43 4.74 -1.13 7.03
C VAL A 43 3.76 -1.20 8.20
N ALA A 44 2.45 -1.17 7.94
CA ALA A 44 1.41 -1.26 8.96
C ALA A 44 1.47 -2.55 9.78
N LEU A 45 1.85 -3.66 9.14
CA LEU A 45 2.05 -4.95 9.82
C LEU A 45 3.35 -5.05 10.63
N LEU A 46 4.29 -4.11 10.44
CA LEU A 46 5.60 -4.15 11.10
C LEU A 46 5.76 -3.08 12.18
N ARG A 47 5.07 -1.94 12.06
CA ARG A 47 5.29 -0.75 12.91
C ARG A 47 4.09 -0.39 13.76
N ASN A 48 4.29 0.62 14.61
CA ASN A 48 3.24 1.20 15.45
C ASN A 48 2.19 1.93 14.61
N ASP A 49 1.04 2.16 15.22
CA ASP A 49 -0.13 2.85 14.67
C ASP A 49 0.20 4.19 14.00
N LEU A 50 0.79 5.13 14.73
CA LEU A 50 1.07 6.48 14.21
C LEU A 50 2.15 6.47 13.12
N GLU A 51 3.24 5.71 13.32
CA GLU A 51 4.33 5.62 12.34
C GLU A 51 3.82 5.04 11.01
N SER A 52 2.96 4.02 11.08
CA SER A 52 2.37 3.38 9.91
C SER A 52 1.37 4.28 9.21
N ALA A 53 0.52 4.98 9.97
CA ALA A 53 -0.48 5.89 9.41
C ALA A 53 0.18 7.03 8.62
N PHE A 54 1.19 7.71 9.20
CA PHE A 54 1.91 8.78 8.49
C PHE A 54 2.72 8.26 7.30
N THR A 55 3.32 7.07 7.41
CA THR A 55 4.03 6.45 6.27
C THR A 55 3.05 6.09 5.16
N GLY A 56 1.87 5.56 5.50
CA GLY A 56 0.79 5.27 4.57
C GLY A 56 0.27 6.53 3.88
N LEU A 57 0.07 7.63 4.62
CA LEU A 57 -0.30 8.93 4.05
C LEU A 57 0.72 9.42 3.04
N ALA A 58 2.02 9.35 3.37
CA ALA A 58 3.08 9.76 2.46
C ALA A 58 3.13 8.91 1.18
N LEU A 59 2.95 7.59 1.29
CA LEU A 59 2.85 6.68 0.15
C LEU A 59 1.60 6.96 -0.70
N GLY A 60 0.46 7.21 -0.05
CA GLY A 60 -0.81 7.53 -0.71
C GLY A 60 -0.77 8.86 -1.45
N LEU A 61 -0.17 9.90 -0.84
CA LEU A 61 0.08 11.17 -1.53
C LEU A 61 1.06 11.01 -2.70
N GLY A 62 2.06 10.14 -2.55
CA GLY A 62 2.93 9.75 -3.66
C GLY A 62 2.13 9.14 -4.81
N MET A 63 1.17 8.25 -4.52
CA MET A 63 0.28 7.66 -5.52
C MET A 63 -0.61 8.72 -6.18
N ASP A 64 -1.18 9.63 -5.40
CA ASP A 64 -2.01 10.73 -5.92
C ASP A 64 -1.24 11.60 -6.94
N ILE A 65 0.03 11.90 -6.64
CA ILE A 65 0.92 12.65 -7.54
C ILE A 65 1.22 11.86 -8.82
N LEU A 66 1.47 10.56 -8.71
CA LEU A 66 1.77 9.69 -9.87
C LEU A 66 0.56 9.50 -10.78
N VAL A 67 -0.65 9.40 -10.22
CA VAL A 67 -1.90 9.25 -10.99
C VAL A 67 -2.33 10.58 -11.62
N GLY A 68 -2.06 11.71 -10.97
CA GLY A 68 -2.26 13.05 -11.52
C GLY A 68 -3.73 13.48 -11.71
N ARG A 69 -4.68 12.82 -11.04
CA ARG A 69 -6.12 13.08 -11.20
C ARG A 69 -6.73 13.87 -10.04
N ALA A 70 -6.69 13.31 -8.83
CA ALA A 70 -7.29 13.90 -7.63
C ALA A 70 -6.33 13.71 -6.46
N VAL A 71 -5.89 14.82 -5.86
CA VAL A 71 -4.97 14.79 -4.72
C VAL A 71 -5.74 14.53 -3.44
N GLY A 72 -5.27 13.60 -2.62
CA GLY A 72 -5.82 13.27 -1.30
C GLY A 72 -6.66 12.00 -1.26
N TRP A 73 -7.02 11.41 -2.41
CA TRP A 73 -7.83 10.20 -2.43
C TRP A 73 -7.06 8.99 -1.89
N TYR A 74 -5.94 8.65 -2.52
CA TYR A 74 -5.08 7.58 -2.05
C TYR A 74 -4.38 7.96 -0.75
N GLY A 75 -4.05 9.25 -0.55
CA GLY A 75 -3.52 9.76 0.72
C GLY A 75 -4.39 9.40 1.93
N LEU A 76 -5.66 9.79 1.92
CA LEU A 76 -6.59 9.50 3.02
C LEU A 76 -6.92 8.01 3.12
N GLY A 77 -7.15 7.35 1.98
CA GLY A 77 -7.44 5.90 1.95
C GLY A 77 -6.31 5.08 2.58
N PHE A 78 -5.06 5.39 2.24
CA PHE A 78 -3.91 4.69 2.79
C PHE A 78 -3.72 5.02 4.27
N PHE A 79 -3.86 6.29 4.67
CA PHE A 79 -3.75 6.68 6.09
C PHE A 79 -4.71 5.87 6.97
N LEU A 80 -6.00 5.83 6.60
CA LEU A 80 -7.02 5.13 7.37
C LEU A 80 -6.79 3.62 7.39
N ALA A 81 -6.53 3.01 6.22
CA ALA A 81 -6.26 1.58 6.14
C ALA A 81 -5.05 1.19 6.99
N ASN A 82 -3.94 1.95 6.89
CA ASN A 82 -2.71 1.67 7.63
C ASN A 82 -2.89 1.84 9.13
N PHE A 83 -3.63 2.86 9.57
CA PHE A 83 -3.92 3.08 10.99
C PHE A 83 -4.72 1.91 11.59
N ILE A 84 -5.76 1.44 10.88
CA ILE A 84 -6.58 0.31 11.33
C ILE A 84 -5.74 -0.97 11.40
N ILE A 85 -4.96 -1.26 10.35
CA ILE A 85 -4.11 -2.46 10.28
C ILE A 85 -3.06 -2.44 11.38
N ALA A 86 -2.38 -1.32 11.58
CA ALA A 86 -1.34 -1.18 12.60
C ALA A 86 -1.88 -1.28 14.03
N ARG A 87 -3.16 -0.96 14.26
CA ARG A 87 -3.82 -1.18 15.54
C ARG A 87 -4.14 -2.65 15.81
N ILE A 88 -4.42 -3.43 14.76
CA ILE A 88 -4.72 -4.87 14.85
C ILE A 88 -3.43 -5.71 14.87
N ASN A 89 -2.37 -5.21 14.21
CA ASN A 89 -1.05 -5.81 14.08
C ASN A 89 -0.51 -6.53 15.34
N PRO A 90 -0.52 -5.95 16.56
CA PRO A 90 0.05 -6.61 17.75
C PRO A 90 -0.60 -7.96 18.08
N LYS A 91 -1.82 -8.21 17.59
CA LYS A 91 -2.59 -9.43 17.81
C LYS A 91 -2.41 -10.47 16.70
N LEU A 92 -1.60 -10.17 15.68
CA LEU A 92 -1.47 -10.98 14.47
C LEU A 92 -0.20 -11.83 14.48
N TYR A 93 -0.32 -13.07 13.99
CA TYR A 93 0.80 -13.98 13.79
C TYR A 93 1.57 -13.64 12.50
N LYS A 94 2.57 -12.76 12.62
CA LYS A 94 3.36 -12.21 11.50
C LYS A 94 4.12 -13.24 10.66
N GLU A 95 4.28 -14.46 11.18
CA GLU A 95 4.93 -15.55 10.46
C GLU A 95 4.01 -16.19 9.41
N ASN A 96 2.70 -16.00 9.54
CA ASN A 96 1.75 -16.56 8.60
C ASN A 96 1.73 -15.75 7.30
N PRO A 97 2.08 -16.36 6.14
CA PRO A 97 2.08 -15.69 4.84
C PRO A 97 0.70 -15.15 4.44
N LEU A 98 -0.39 -15.69 5.00
CA LEU A 98 -1.76 -15.28 4.68
C LEU A 98 -2.10 -13.88 5.20
N ILE A 99 -1.41 -13.39 6.23
CA ILE A 99 -1.71 -12.07 6.82
C ILE A 99 -1.44 -10.92 5.84
N PRO A 100 -0.23 -10.74 5.29
CA PRO A 100 0.01 -9.67 4.30
C PRO A 100 -0.88 -9.82 3.05
N VAL A 101 -1.18 -11.07 2.65
CA VAL A 101 -2.09 -11.37 1.53
C VAL A 101 -3.50 -10.86 1.80
N PHE A 102 -4.06 -11.22 2.96
CA PHE A 102 -5.41 -10.82 3.35
C PHE A 102 -5.55 -9.30 3.49
N PHE A 103 -4.60 -8.64 4.15
CA PHE A 103 -4.66 -7.19 4.35
C PHE A 103 -4.42 -6.40 3.06
N ALA A 104 -3.55 -6.88 2.16
CA ALA A 104 -3.39 -6.27 0.85
C ALA A 104 -4.67 -6.40 0.03
N PHE A 105 -5.24 -7.60 -0.05
CA PHE A 105 -6.49 -7.85 -0.78
C PHE A 105 -7.64 -6.98 -0.28
N THR A 106 -7.88 -6.98 1.04
CA THR A 106 -8.99 -6.22 1.64
C THR A 106 -8.79 -4.71 1.53
N SER A 107 -7.55 -4.22 1.66
CA SER A 107 -7.24 -2.78 1.50
C SER A 107 -7.41 -2.33 0.06
N THR A 108 -6.90 -3.08 -0.92
CA THR A 108 -7.13 -2.79 -2.35
C THR A 108 -8.61 -2.79 -2.65
N LEU A 109 -9.35 -3.83 -2.24
CA LEU A 109 -10.77 -3.92 -2.48
C LEU A 109 -11.52 -2.71 -1.91
N ALA A 110 -11.23 -2.31 -0.66
CA ALA A 110 -11.89 -1.17 -0.03
C ALA A 110 -11.57 0.16 -0.74
N ILE A 111 -10.28 0.45 -0.98
CA ILE A 111 -9.83 1.73 -1.53
C ILE A 111 -10.29 1.89 -2.99
N GLU A 112 -10.12 0.86 -3.82
CA GLU A 112 -10.53 0.90 -5.23
C GLU A 112 -12.06 0.92 -5.36
N THR A 113 -12.78 0.12 -4.57
CA THR A 113 -14.26 0.16 -4.61
C THR A 113 -14.77 1.55 -4.25
N LEU A 114 -14.22 2.19 -3.22
CA LEU A 114 -14.57 3.56 -2.87
C LEU A 114 -14.21 4.55 -4.00
N TYR A 115 -13.07 4.36 -4.68
CA TYR A 115 -12.64 5.23 -5.77
C TYR A 115 -13.61 5.20 -6.94
N TYR A 116 -13.92 3.99 -7.40
CA TYR A 116 -14.83 3.78 -8.52
C TYR A 116 -16.27 4.12 -8.17
N LEU A 117 -16.69 3.91 -6.91
CA LEU A 117 -18.03 4.30 -6.45
C LEU A 117 -18.21 5.83 -6.54
N ILE A 118 -17.27 6.61 -6.02
CA ILE A 118 -17.35 8.07 -6.10
C ILE A 118 -17.24 8.54 -7.55
N THR A 119 -16.34 7.94 -8.34
CA THR A 119 -16.21 8.27 -9.75
C THR A 119 -17.50 8.00 -10.53
N PHE A 120 -18.20 6.90 -10.22
CA PHE A 120 -19.50 6.56 -10.78
C PHE A 120 -20.56 7.61 -10.46
N PHE A 121 -20.64 8.07 -9.20
CA PHE A 121 -21.56 9.15 -8.81
C PHE A 121 -21.25 10.50 -9.47
N LEU A 122 -19.98 10.81 -9.72
CA LEU A 122 -19.56 12.09 -10.27
C LEU A 122 -19.62 12.18 -11.80
N LYS A 123 -19.28 11.10 -12.53
CA LYS A 123 -19.18 11.11 -14.00
C LYS A 123 -20.37 10.46 -14.71
N GLY A 124 -21.13 9.62 -14.02
CA GLY A 124 -22.32 8.95 -14.56
C GLY A 124 -22.03 7.83 -15.56
N TYR A 125 -22.82 6.76 -15.45
CA TYR A 125 -23.02 5.68 -16.44
C TYR A 125 -21.76 4.96 -16.98
N GLU A 126 -21.02 4.30 -16.10
CA GLU A 126 -20.29 3.08 -16.46
C GLU A 126 -20.88 1.90 -15.68
N ASP A 127 -20.99 0.72 -16.29
CA ASP A 127 -21.47 -0.49 -15.60
C ASP A 127 -20.58 -0.79 -14.39
N PHE A 128 -20.99 -0.32 -13.21
CA PHE A 128 -20.22 -0.47 -11.97
C PHE A 128 -19.87 -1.94 -11.69
N LEU A 129 -20.80 -2.86 -12.00
CA LEU A 129 -20.59 -4.29 -11.86
C LEU A 129 -19.48 -4.82 -12.79
N PHE A 130 -19.37 -4.26 -14.00
CA PHE A 130 -18.31 -4.61 -14.94
C PHE A 130 -16.95 -4.12 -14.46
N VAL A 131 -16.88 -2.88 -13.95
CA VAL A 131 -15.65 -2.30 -13.38
C VAL A 131 -15.15 -3.11 -12.18
N VAL A 132 -16.04 -3.45 -11.25
CA VAL A 132 -15.66 -4.23 -10.06
C VAL A 132 -15.13 -5.61 -10.43
N THR A 133 -15.80 -6.30 -11.36
CA THR A 133 -15.43 -7.68 -11.71
C THR A 133 -14.22 -7.77 -12.64
N LYS A 134 -14.07 -6.85 -13.59
CA LYS A 134 -12.97 -6.88 -14.57
C LYS A 134 -11.74 -6.08 -14.18
N LEU A 135 -11.84 -5.06 -13.34
CA LEU A 135 -10.70 -4.21 -12.98
C LEU A 135 -10.29 -4.45 -11.52
N ILE A 136 -11.22 -4.26 -10.57
CA ILE A 136 -10.90 -4.30 -9.14
C ILE A 136 -10.49 -5.71 -8.69
N LEU A 137 -11.27 -6.73 -9.10
CA LEU A 137 -11.03 -8.12 -8.68
C LEU A 137 -9.65 -8.65 -9.11
N PRO A 138 -9.23 -8.51 -10.38
CA PRO A 138 -7.89 -8.91 -10.80
C PRO A 138 -6.79 -8.07 -10.13
N GLU A 139 -7.01 -6.77 -9.90
CA GLU A 139 -6.04 -5.94 -9.18
C GLU A 139 -5.82 -6.42 -7.75
N CYS A 140 -6.91 -6.74 -7.04
CA CYS A 140 -6.86 -7.33 -5.70
C CYS A 140 -6.06 -8.63 -5.69
N LEU A 141 -6.24 -9.49 -6.70
CA LEU A 141 -5.48 -10.74 -6.84
C LEU A 141 -3.99 -10.48 -7.12
N TYR A 142 -3.66 -9.56 -8.01
CA TYR A 142 -2.27 -9.19 -8.28
C TYR A 142 -1.59 -8.64 -7.02
N ASN A 143 -2.25 -7.72 -6.32
CA ASN A 143 -1.72 -7.15 -5.08
C ASN A 143 -1.59 -8.22 -3.98
N ALA A 144 -2.53 -9.15 -3.89
CA ALA A 144 -2.47 -10.27 -2.94
C ALA A 144 -1.30 -11.22 -3.22
N VAL A 145 -1.03 -11.56 -4.49
CA VAL A 145 0.11 -12.42 -4.86
C VAL A 145 1.44 -11.70 -4.61
N LEU A 146 1.52 -10.42 -4.97
CA LEU A 146 2.72 -9.61 -4.80
C LEU A 146 2.98 -9.20 -3.34
N SER A 147 1.97 -9.26 -2.46
CA SER A 147 2.13 -8.79 -1.09
C SER A 147 3.09 -9.63 -0.27
N TYR A 148 3.11 -10.95 -0.44
CA TYR A 148 4.02 -11.80 0.30
C TYR A 148 5.51 -11.53 0.00
N PRO A 149 5.98 -11.52 -1.27
CA PRO A 149 7.38 -11.22 -1.57
C PRO A 149 7.76 -9.80 -1.15
N VAL A 150 6.89 -8.81 -1.38
CA VAL A 150 7.15 -7.41 -0.99
C VAL A 150 7.22 -7.28 0.53
N PHE A 151 6.31 -7.92 1.28
CA PHE A 151 6.33 -7.94 2.73
C PHE A 151 7.66 -8.49 3.27
N LYS A 152 8.17 -9.58 2.70
CA LYS A 152 9.51 -10.09 3.06
C LYS A 152 10.59 -9.05 2.84
N LEU A 153 10.63 -8.41 1.67
CA LEU A 153 11.62 -7.38 1.37
C LEU A 153 11.55 -6.21 2.35
N VAL A 154 10.35 -5.68 2.60
CA VAL A 154 10.11 -4.58 3.55
C VAL A 154 10.54 -5.00 4.96
N SER A 155 10.22 -6.23 5.38
CA SER A 155 10.62 -6.76 6.69
C SER A 155 12.14 -6.82 6.88
N LEU A 156 12.89 -7.14 5.81
CA LEU A 156 14.36 -7.17 5.84
C LEU A 156 14.95 -5.76 5.99
N VAL A 157 14.39 -4.78 5.27
CA VAL A 157 14.79 -3.37 5.39
C VAL A 157 14.54 -2.89 6.83
N TYR A 158 13.36 -3.14 7.38
CA TYR A 158 13.00 -2.70 8.72
C TYR A 158 13.76 -3.44 9.83
N ARG A 159 14.08 -4.73 9.69
CA ARG A 159 14.96 -5.44 10.63
C ARG A 159 16.36 -4.83 10.68
N LYS A 160 16.90 -4.38 9.53
CA LYS A 160 18.18 -3.65 9.51
C LYS A 160 18.06 -2.32 10.25
N ILE A 161 16.98 -1.57 10.05
CA ILE A 161 16.72 -0.30 10.76
C ILE A 161 16.72 -0.51 12.28
N ASP A 162 16.01 -1.53 12.77
CA ASP A 162 15.93 -1.79 14.22
C ASP A 162 17.28 -2.19 14.82
N LYS A 163 18.07 -2.99 14.11
CA LYS A 163 19.42 -3.35 14.54
C LYS A 163 20.31 -2.12 14.73
N TYR A 164 20.21 -1.13 13.86
CA TYR A 164 20.94 0.14 14.00
C TYR A 164 20.41 1.04 15.13
N SER A 165 19.13 0.93 15.49
CA SER A 165 18.59 1.66 16.65
C SER A 165 19.03 1.06 17.99
N LEU A 166 19.19 -0.27 18.07
CA LEU A 166 19.58 -0.96 19.32
C LEU A 166 21.08 -0.81 19.65
N ILE A 167 21.96 -0.67 18.65
CA ILE A 167 23.41 -0.45 18.86
C ILE A 167 23.72 0.92 19.50
N ARG A 168 22.71 1.79 19.63
CA ARG A 168 22.88 3.17 20.11
C ARG A 168 22.24 3.46 21.47
N THR A 169 21.80 2.41 22.17
CA THR A 169 21.37 2.47 23.59
C THR A 169 22.47 1.85 24.44
#